data_AF-A0A953WN32-F1
#
_entry.id   AF-A0A953WN32-F1
#
_cell.length_a   1.000
_cell.length_b   1.000
_cell.length_c   1.000
_cell.angle_alpha   90.00
_cell.angle_beta   90.00
_cell.angle_gamma   90.00
#
_symmetry.space_group_name_H-M   'P 1'
#
loop_
_entity.id
_entity.type
_entity.pdbx_description
1 polymer ?
#
loop_
_entity_poly.entity_id
_entity_poly.type
_entity_poly.pdbx_seq_one_letter_code
_entity_poly.pdbx_strand_id
1 'polypeptide(L)'
;MTIAEASEPQGAPAPAAGAGAAPMQEAIIAFAVAGILLCVCFAPTLRTMIGTWAASSSFHHGFFVAPVALWLILRIEGVIDRDNAPASPPEQARAFRDPARMRAALSAQTILTPRSWAPALLLIVGGLALWLAGRAASVNFVQEAAFVSMLIGCVALIFGPSYARRWAFPLAFLFFMVPFGDAIVPALQNFTAGGVIALLKASGIAATLDGVMLETPAGRFEVAEACAGLNFLIAAVIVGALFAHLSFTRLRKAAAFIAFSAAIALVANMLRVYIVVLIATLSEGRIAIAADHVVFGWFFYGALLFVLIFIGKMFADPAREIMAPIQAYAPSGASSWPVAAGLALILIAAGYGKFVVDRAPDVRAPSFLPLVSASGWRATPPAFDWRAPLSHADRVVQASYQSTVGVVDMNVAYFNYDREGAEIAGHDTRSYDGADWRRISVRKLGFSAFGTPRELEVETIANNSGVSLEAVTLYWLDDEIFADPVSMKLSQTRLRLLGERPRGGVFILAAPAANSLDGARAIQSLLSDIEPLSAWLARIDARIES
;
A
#
# COMPACT_ATOMS: atom_id res chain seq x y z
N MET A 1 -39.88 -34.14 73.70
CA MET A 1 -38.69 -34.49 72.91
C MET A 1 -39.03 -34.15 71.48
N THR A 2 -38.67 -32.94 71.06
CA THR A 2 -39.15 -32.28 69.85
C THR A 2 -38.11 -32.46 68.76
N ILE A 3 -38.46 -33.16 67.68
CA ILE A 3 -37.57 -33.35 66.52
C ILE A 3 -37.76 -32.13 65.61
N ALA A 4 -36.68 -31.38 65.41
CA ALA A 4 -36.64 -30.24 64.50
C ALA A 4 -36.54 -30.75 63.05
N GLU A 5 -37.52 -30.41 62.22
CA GLU A 5 -37.45 -30.54 60.77
C GLU A 5 -36.43 -29.55 60.20
N ALA A 6 -35.43 -30.07 59.51
CA ALA A 6 -34.45 -29.28 58.79
C ALA A 6 -35.08 -28.75 57.48
N SER A 7 -35.15 -27.44 57.34
CA SER A 7 -35.56 -26.75 56.11
C SER A 7 -34.57 -27.00 54.96
N GLU A 8 -35.08 -27.44 53.81
CA GLU A 8 -34.33 -27.54 52.56
C GLU A 8 -33.72 -26.19 52.13
N PRO A 9 -32.50 -26.15 51.59
CA PRO A 9 -31.94 -24.93 51.03
C PRO A 9 -32.63 -24.59 49.71
N GLN A 10 -33.29 -23.44 49.65
CA GLN A 10 -33.85 -22.86 48.43
C GLN A 10 -32.79 -22.83 47.32
N GLY A 11 -33.08 -23.49 46.20
CA GLY A 11 -32.23 -23.50 45.01
C GLY A 11 -31.98 -22.08 44.50
N ALA A 12 -30.71 -21.73 44.33
CA ALA A 12 -30.30 -20.48 43.70
C ALA A 12 -30.91 -20.38 42.28
N PRO A 13 -31.40 -19.20 41.85
CA PRO A 13 -31.97 -19.03 40.52
C PRO A 13 -30.91 -19.33 39.46
N ALA A 14 -31.30 -20.10 38.44
CA ALA A 14 -30.47 -20.35 37.26
C ALA A 14 -30.08 -19.02 36.59
N PRO A 15 -28.81 -18.83 36.16
CA PRO A 15 -28.40 -17.61 35.47
C PRO A 15 -29.22 -17.46 34.17
N ALA A 16 -29.87 -16.31 34.01
CA ALA A 16 -30.71 -16.00 32.87
C ALA A 16 -29.91 -16.03 31.56
N ALA A 17 -30.07 -17.09 30.77
CA ALA A 17 -29.37 -17.34 29.51
C ALA A 17 -29.63 -16.31 28.39
N GLY A 18 -30.48 -15.30 28.63
CA GLY A 18 -30.88 -14.29 27.62
C GLY A 18 -30.23 -12.91 27.75
N ALA A 19 -29.62 -12.55 28.89
CA ALA A 19 -29.23 -11.17 29.16
C ALA A 19 -28.02 -10.65 28.35
N GLY A 20 -27.17 -11.55 27.83
CA GLY A 20 -25.99 -11.19 27.03
C GLY A 20 -26.21 -11.13 25.52
N ALA A 21 -27.32 -11.69 25.01
CA ALA A 21 -27.54 -11.84 23.57
C ALA A 21 -27.98 -10.54 22.89
N ALA A 22 -28.85 -9.75 23.54
CA ALA A 22 -29.37 -8.50 22.97
C ALA A 22 -28.28 -7.42 22.75
N PRO A 23 -27.39 -7.13 23.72
CA PRO A 23 -26.30 -6.15 23.52
C PRO A 23 -25.32 -6.56 22.42
N MET A 24 -25.09 -7.86 22.24
CA MET A 24 -24.26 -8.39 21.16
C MET A 24 -24.92 -8.23 19.79
N GLN A 25 -26.21 -8.53 19.67
CA GLN A 25 -26.96 -8.34 18.44
C GLN A 25 -27.00 -6.86 18.03
N GLU A 26 -27.25 -5.95 18.97
CA GLU A 26 -27.22 -4.50 18.72
C GLU A 26 -25.84 -4.02 18.23
N ALA A 27 -24.76 -4.49 18.87
CA ALA A 27 -23.39 -4.17 18.44
C ALA A 27 -23.08 -4.69 17.03
N ILE A 28 -23.51 -5.92 16.71
CA ILE A 28 -23.35 -6.49 15.36
C ILE A 28 -24.12 -5.68 14.33
N ILE A 29 -25.36 -5.29 14.62
CA ILE A 29 -26.18 -4.46 13.72
C ILE A 29 -25.51 -3.08 13.53
N ALA A 30 -25.08 -2.44 14.62
CA ALA A 30 -24.38 -1.16 14.56
C ALA A 30 -23.09 -1.24 13.73
N PHE A 31 -22.33 -2.34 13.86
CA PHE A 31 -21.13 -2.57 13.08
C PHE A 31 -21.45 -2.83 11.61
N ALA A 32 -22.50 -3.58 11.29
CA ALA A 32 -22.96 -3.78 9.93
C ALA A 32 -23.37 -2.45 9.26
N VAL A 33 -24.12 -1.61 9.98
CA VAL A 33 -24.51 -0.26 9.51
C VAL A 33 -23.27 0.61 9.28
N ALA A 34 -22.34 0.64 10.24
CA ALA A 34 -21.08 1.39 10.09
C ALA A 34 -20.24 0.89 8.91
N GLY A 35 -20.15 -0.44 8.73
CA GLY A 35 -19.43 -1.07 7.63
C GLY A 35 -20.04 -0.74 6.27
N ILE A 36 -21.37 -0.81 6.14
CA ILE A 36 -22.08 -0.41 4.92
C ILE A 36 -21.84 1.08 4.65
N LEU A 37 -21.95 1.93 5.67
CA LEU A 37 -21.71 3.36 5.53
C LEU A 37 -20.28 3.64 5.05
N LEU A 38 -19.27 2.98 5.64
CA LEU A 38 -17.88 3.08 5.19
C LEU A 38 -17.75 2.65 3.72
N CYS A 39 -18.33 1.51 3.33
CA CYS A 39 -18.25 1.02 1.96
C CYS A 39 -18.90 1.99 0.95
N VAL A 40 -20.02 2.61 1.31
CA VAL A 40 -20.73 3.57 0.45
C VAL A 40 -19.99 4.91 0.38
N CYS A 41 -19.61 5.48 1.52
CA CYS A 41 -18.92 6.77 1.60
C CYS A 41 -17.52 6.74 0.98
N PHE A 42 -16.83 5.60 1.08
CA PHE A 42 -15.45 5.41 0.59
C PHE A 42 -15.39 4.45 -0.60
N ALA A 43 -16.47 4.32 -1.35
CA ALA A 43 -16.58 3.44 -2.52
C ALA A 43 -15.47 3.66 -3.58
N PRO A 44 -14.98 4.88 -3.86
CA PRO A 44 -13.83 5.07 -4.75
C PRO A 44 -12.59 4.34 -4.25
N THR A 45 -12.20 4.55 -2.99
CA THR A 45 -11.05 3.88 -2.37
C THR A 45 -11.19 2.36 -2.40
N LEU A 46 -12.38 1.84 -2.08
CA LEU A 46 -12.63 0.39 -2.14
C LEU A 46 -12.52 -0.17 -3.57
N ARG A 47 -12.98 0.58 -4.59
CA ARG A 47 -12.82 0.20 -6.00
C ARG A 47 -11.35 0.17 -6.42
N THR A 48 -10.55 1.13 -5.95
CA THR A 48 -9.09 1.14 -6.17
C THR A 48 -8.45 -0.11 -5.57
N MET A 49 -8.75 -0.42 -4.30
CA MET A 49 -8.22 -1.64 -3.65
C MET A 49 -8.59 -2.90 -4.42
N ILE A 50 -9.88 -3.08 -4.73
CA ILE A 50 -10.38 -4.26 -5.46
C ILE A 50 -9.78 -4.33 -6.87
N GLY A 51 -9.66 -3.20 -7.56
CA GLY A 51 -9.02 -3.10 -8.87
C GLY A 51 -7.57 -3.57 -8.82
N THR A 52 -6.80 -3.08 -7.84
CA THR A 52 -5.41 -3.48 -7.63
C THR A 52 -5.30 -4.97 -7.30
N TRP A 53 -6.17 -5.49 -6.42
CA TRP A 53 -6.18 -6.92 -6.10
C TRP A 53 -6.49 -7.78 -7.32
N ALA A 54 -7.41 -7.35 -8.20
CA ALA A 54 -7.79 -8.12 -9.38
C ALA A 54 -6.73 -8.06 -10.49
N ALA A 55 -6.14 -6.89 -10.71
CA ALA A 55 -5.22 -6.63 -11.81
C ALA A 55 -3.77 -7.06 -11.52
N SER A 56 -3.33 -7.06 -10.26
CA SER A 56 -1.94 -7.37 -9.90
C SER A 56 -1.79 -8.74 -9.28
N SER A 57 -0.92 -9.57 -9.87
CA SER A 57 -0.56 -10.88 -9.33
C SER A 57 0.08 -10.82 -7.93
N SER A 58 0.61 -9.66 -7.54
CA SER A 58 1.21 -9.46 -6.21
C SER A 58 0.16 -9.27 -5.11
N PHE A 59 -1.07 -8.87 -5.48
CA PHE A 59 -2.09 -8.42 -4.53
C PHE A 59 -3.39 -9.24 -4.53
N HIS A 60 -3.47 -10.35 -5.28
CA HIS A 60 -4.64 -11.26 -5.28
C HIS A 60 -5.03 -11.76 -3.87
N HIS A 61 -4.07 -11.81 -2.94
CA HIS A 61 -4.32 -12.21 -1.55
C HIS A 61 -5.32 -11.30 -0.82
N GLY A 62 -5.49 -10.04 -1.25
CA GLY A 62 -6.36 -9.06 -0.60
C GLY A 62 -7.79 -9.54 -0.39
N PHE A 63 -8.33 -10.33 -1.34
CA PHE A 63 -9.66 -10.94 -1.23
C PHE A 63 -9.81 -11.96 -0.07
N PHE A 64 -8.71 -12.57 0.37
CA PHE A 64 -8.72 -13.58 1.43
C PHE A 64 -8.51 -13.01 2.83
N VAL A 65 -7.98 -11.79 2.94
CA VAL A 65 -7.59 -11.21 4.24
C VAL A 65 -8.81 -11.02 5.15
N ALA A 66 -9.89 -10.43 4.66
CA ALA A 66 -11.10 -10.21 5.45
C ALA A 66 -11.79 -11.53 5.87
N PRO A 67 -11.98 -12.52 4.98
CA PRO A 67 -12.45 -13.86 5.38
C PRO A 67 -11.59 -14.53 6.45
N VAL A 68 -10.26 -14.45 6.34
CA VAL A 68 -9.34 -15.02 7.33
C VAL A 68 -9.44 -14.29 8.67
N ALA A 69 -9.51 -12.95 8.67
CA ALA A 69 -9.70 -12.16 9.88
C ALA A 69 -11.03 -12.52 10.57
N LEU A 70 -12.12 -12.69 9.81
CA LEU A 70 -13.40 -13.14 10.35
C LEU A 70 -13.31 -14.56 10.92
N TRP A 71 -12.68 -15.49 10.20
CA TRP A 71 -12.44 -16.85 10.69
C TRP A 71 -11.65 -16.84 12.01
N LEU A 72 -10.62 -16.01 12.13
CA LEU A 72 -9.85 -15.86 13.38
C LEU A 72 -10.74 -15.34 14.53
N ILE A 73 -11.60 -14.35 14.28
CA ILE A 73 -12.55 -13.84 15.28
C ILE A 73 -13.51 -14.95 15.71
N LEU A 74 -14.14 -15.66 14.75
CA LEU A 74 -15.06 -16.75 15.04
C LEU A 74 -14.39 -17.89 15.80
N ARG A 75 -13.12 -18.16 15.52
CA ARG A 75 -12.30 -19.13 16.26
C ARG A 75 -12.02 -18.65 17.69
N ILE A 76 -11.63 -17.39 17.88
CA ILE A 76 -11.38 -16.79 19.20
C ILE A 76 -12.64 -16.79 20.07
N GLU A 77 -13.81 -16.60 19.47
CA GLU A 77 -15.11 -16.66 20.14
C GLU A 77 -15.65 -18.10 20.32
N GLY A 78 -14.92 -19.12 19.86
CA GLY A 78 -15.30 -20.51 20.03
C GLY A 78 -16.51 -20.95 19.20
N VAL A 79 -16.85 -20.23 18.13
CA VAL A 79 -17.98 -20.58 17.23
C VAL A 79 -17.63 -21.80 16.37
N ILE A 80 -16.37 -21.89 15.92
CA ILE A 80 -15.91 -22.91 14.96
C ILE A 80 -15.37 -24.17 15.67
N ASP A 81 -14.76 -24.04 16.85
CA ASP A 81 -14.09 -25.16 17.56
C ASP A 81 -14.97 -25.72 18.70
N ARG A 82 -16.30 -25.68 18.53
CA ARG A 82 -17.29 -26.06 19.56
C ARG A 82 -17.15 -27.51 20.04
N ASP A 83 -16.65 -28.41 19.19
CA ASP A 83 -16.49 -29.83 19.50
C ASP A 83 -15.27 -30.10 20.40
N ASN A 84 -14.33 -29.15 20.51
CA ASN A 84 -13.22 -29.15 21.46
C ASN A 84 -13.48 -28.21 22.66
N ALA A 85 -14.73 -27.75 22.85
CA ALA A 85 -15.07 -26.93 24.01
C ALA A 85 -14.68 -27.70 25.29
N PRO A 86 -14.06 -27.02 26.28
CA PRO A 86 -13.72 -27.70 27.52
C PRO A 86 -14.98 -28.34 28.08
N ALA A 87 -14.83 -29.59 28.51
CA ALA A 87 -15.85 -30.48 29.05
C ALA A 87 -17.03 -29.74 29.68
N SER A 88 -18.27 -30.15 29.42
CA SER A 88 -19.49 -29.46 29.91
C SER A 88 -19.35 -28.99 31.37
N PRO A 89 -20.00 -27.89 31.83
CA PRO A 89 -19.82 -27.39 33.21
C PRO A 89 -19.87 -28.47 34.33
N PRO A 90 -20.70 -29.54 34.24
CA PRO A 90 -20.68 -30.66 35.18
C PRO A 90 -19.40 -31.52 35.17
N GLU A 91 -18.67 -31.53 34.08
CA GLU A 91 -17.48 -32.34 33.81
C GLU A 91 -16.19 -31.58 34.18
N GLN A 92 -16.14 -30.27 33.93
CA GLN A 92 -15.14 -29.36 34.55
C GLN A 92 -15.30 -29.32 36.07
N ALA A 93 -16.55 -29.33 36.57
CA ALA A 93 -16.87 -29.39 37.99
C ALA A 93 -16.28 -30.63 38.71
N ARG A 94 -16.19 -31.77 38.00
CA ARG A 94 -15.59 -33.00 38.55
C ARG A 94 -14.05 -32.94 38.67
N ALA A 95 -13.39 -32.07 37.90
CA ALA A 95 -11.94 -31.89 37.94
C ALA A 95 -11.48 -31.01 39.13
N PHE A 96 -12.36 -30.16 39.67
CA PHE A 96 -12.07 -29.37 40.86
C PHE A 96 -12.39 -30.17 42.13
N ARG A 97 -11.36 -30.56 42.90
CA ARG A 97 -11.53 -31.21 44.22
C ARG A 97 -12.22 -30.33 45.28
N ASP A 98 -12.34 -29.03 45.02
CA ASP A 98 -12.88 -28.03 45.97
C ASP A 98 -14.14 -27.34 45.39
N PRO A 99 -15.34 -27.60 45.96
CA PRO A 99 -16.60 -26.99 45.54
C PRO A 99 -16.61 -25.46 45.61
N ALA A 100 -15.82 -24.84 46.49
CA ALA A 100 -15.74 -23.38 46.63
C ALA A 100 -14.93 -22.75 45.48
N ARG A 101 -13.82 -23.38 45.08
CA ARG A 101 -13.03 -22.96 43.90
C ARG A 101 -13.79 -23.19 42.60
N MET A 102 -14.55 -24.28 42.51
CA MET A 102 -15.43 -24.55 41.39
C MET A 102 -16.53 -23.48 41.26
N ARG A 103 -17.21 -23.14 42.37
CA ARG A 103 -18.20 -22.07 42.39
C ARG A 103 -17.57 -20.72 42.06
N ALA A 104 -16.38 -20.42 42.57
CA ALA A 104 -15.63 -19.20 42.24
C ALA A 104 -15.21 -19.14 40.76
N ALA A 105 -14.78 -20.25 40.16
CA ALA A 105 -14.39 -20.34 38.75
C ALA A 105 -15.60 -20.24 37.81
N LEU A 106 -16.71 -20.89 38.15
CA LEU A 106 -17.97 -20.80 37.41
C LEU A 106 -18.64 -19.43 37.59
N SER A 107 -18.58 -18.82 38.78
CA SER A 107 -19.08 -17.46 39.02
C SER A 107 -18.20 -16.38 38.38
N ALA A 108 -16.93 -16.68 38.11
CA ALA A 108 -16.00 -15.81 37.40
C ALA A 108 -16.17 -15.85 35.87
N GLN A 109 -17.03 -16.73 35.33
CA GLN A 109 -17.44 -16.70 33.92
C GLN A 109 -18.34 -15.49 33.62
N THR A 110 -17.76 -14.30 33.67
CA THR A 110 -18.43 -13.06 33.27
C THR A 110 -18.47 -12.98 31.75
N ILE A 111 -19.67 -12.81 31.20
CA ILE A 111 -19.88 -12.60 29.76
C ILE A 111 -19.36 -11.20 29.43
N LEU A 112 -18.37 -11.11 28.52
CA LEU A 112 -17.99 -9.85 27.90
C LEU A 112 -19.24 -9.24 27.24
N THR A 113 -19.59 -8.02 27.59
CA THR A 113 -20.68 -7.29 26.95
C THR A 113 -20.10 -6.15 26.12
N PRO A 114 -20.53 -5.98 24.85
CA PRO A 114 -20.11 -4.85 24.05
C PRO A 114 -20.43 -3.54 24.75
N ARG A 115 -19.46 -2.63 24.79
CA ARG A 115 -19.63 -1.30 25.35
C ARG A 115 -18.96 -0.28 24.44
N SER A 116 -19.75 0.71 24.02
CA SER A 116 -19.25 1.80 23.22
C SER A 116 -18.08 2.53 23.92
N TRP A 117 -17.00 2.79 23.19
CA TRP A 117 -15.79 3.41 23.74
C TRP A 117 -15.45 4.72 23.04
N ALA A 118 -15.91 5.85 23.61
CA ALA A 118 -15.76 7.18 23.01
C ALA A 118 -14.32 7.55 22.61
N PRO A 119 -13.24 7.17 23.34
CA PRO A 119 -11.87 7.41 22.89
C PRO A 119 -11.52 6.80 21.52
N ALA A 120 -12.22 5.77 21.06
CA ALA A 120 -12.04 5.23 19.70
C ALA A 120 -12.42 6.24 18.60
N LEU A 121 -13.16 7.30 18.93
CA LEU A 121 -13.40 8.42 18.01
C LEU A 121 -12.09 9.08 17.56
N LEU A 122 -11.03 9.07 18.37
CA LEU A 122 -9.72 9.58 17.97
C LEU A 122 -9.13 8.79 16.79
N LEU A 123 -9.31 7.46 16.80
CA LEU A 123 -8.87 6.61 15.69
C LEU A 123 -9.71 6.84 14.44
N ILE A 124 -11.02 7.07 14.58
CA ILE A 124 -11.90 7.42 13.45
C ILE A 124 -11.51 8.79 12.89
N VAL A 125 -11.39 9.82 13.74
CA VAL A 125 -11.00 11.18 13.32
C VAL A 125 -9.62 11.18 12.66
N GLY A 126 -8.66 10.46 13.24
CA GLY A 126 -7.34 10.28 12.64
C GLY A 126 -7.40 9.58 11.27
N GLY A 127 -8.21 8.52 11.16
CA GLY A 127 -8.47 7.85 9.89
C GLY A 127 -9.13 8.77 8.86
N LEU A 128 -10.15 9.54 9.23
CA LEU A 128 -10.82 10.49 8.35
C LEU A 128 -9.87 11.61 7.88
N ALA A 129 -9.05 12.14 8.78
CA ALA A 129 -8.03 13.14 8.45
C ALA A 129 -6.99 12.59 7.48
N LEU A 130 -6.47 11.37 7.74
CA LEU A 130 -5.56 10.69 6.83
C LEU A 130 -6.21 10.40 5.47
N TRP A 131 -7.47 9.97 5.45
CA TRP A 131 -8.19 9.73 4.20
C TRP A 131 -8.35 11.02 3.39
N LEU A 132 -8.75 12.12 4.03
CA LEU A 132 -8.87 13.44 3.37
C LEU A 132 -7.53 13.94 2.86
N ALA A 133 -6.46 13.81 3.64
CA ALA A 133 -5.11 14.16 3.21
C ALA A 133 -4.65 13.31 2.02
N GLY A 134 -4.86 11.98 2.09
CA GLY A 134 -4.55 11.07 0.99
C GLY A 134 -5.36 11.36 -0.26
N ARG A 135 -6.62 11.78 -0.13
CA ARG A 135 -7.48 12.16 -1.26
C ARG A 135 -7.07 13.49 -1.89
N ALA A 136 -6.69 14.48 -1.08
CA ALA A 136 -6.17 15.76 -1.56
C ALA A 136 -4.78 15.62 -2.20
N ALA A 137 -3.96 14.69 -1.71
CA ALA A 137 -2.68 14.34 -2.32
C ALA A 137 -2.82 13.43 -3.56
N SER A 138 -3.99 12.83 -3.79
CA SER A 138 -4.14 11.71 -4.75
C SER A 138 -3.11 10.60 -4.47
N VAL A 139 -3.04 10.14 -3.22
CA VAL A 139 -2.18 9.03 -2.79
C VAL A 139 -3.07 7.89 -2.29
N ASN A 140 -3.26 6.88 -3.14
CA ASN A 140 -4.18 5.77 -2.87
C ASN A 140 -3.79 4.98 -1.62
N PHE A 141 -2.51 4.63 -1.46
CA PHE A 141 -2.00 3.90 -0.29
C PHE A 141 -2.45 4.52 1.05
N VAL A 142 -2.42 5.86 1.15
CA VAL A 142 -2.84 6.58 2.37
C VAL A 142 -4.35 6.47 2.58
N GLN A 143 -5.15 6.60 1.51
CA GLN A 143 -6.61 6.44 1.59
C GLN A 143 -7.01 5.01 2.01
N GLU A 144 -6.32 4.00 1.48
CA GLU A 144 -6.59 2.58 1.74
C GLU A 144 -6.22 2.19 3.18
N ALA A 145 -5.05 2.63 3.66
CA ALA A 145 -4.63 2.44 5.05
C ALA A 145 -5.57 3.17 6.03
N ALA A 146 -6.04 4.37 5.66
CA ALA A 146 -7.03 5.11 6.43
C ALA A 146 -8.38 4.38 6.49
N PHE A 147 -8.84 3.81 5.38
CA PHE A 147 -10.07 3.01 5.32
C PHE A 147 -10.02 1.82 6.29
N VAL A 148 -8.94 1.03 6.25
CA VAL A 148 -8.74 -0.11 7.17
C VAL A 148 -8.67 0.37 8.63
N SER A 149 -7.98 1.48 8.89
CA SER A 149 -7.89 2.08 10.22
C SER A 149 -9.27 2.50 10.77
N MET A 150 -10.14 3.06 9.92
CA MET A 150 -11.51 3.42 10.30
C MET A 150 -12.37 2.19 10.58
N LEU A 151 -12.21 1.11 9.81
CA LEU A 151 -12.90 -0.16 10.06
C LEU A 151 -12.51 -0.74 11.43
N ILE A 152 -11.21 -0.75 11.77
CA ILE A 152 -10.70 -1.13 13.09
C ILE A 152 -11.23 -0.18 14.18
N GLY A 153 -11.27 1.12 13.89
CA GLY A 153 -11.85 2.15 14.76
C GLY A 153 -13.33 1.90 15.06
N CYS A 154 -14.12 1.48 14.08
CA CYS A 154 -15.52 1.11 14.28
C CYS A 154 -15.65 -0.09 15.22
N VAL A 155 -14.80 -1.11 15.08
CA VAL A 155 -14.78 -2.25 16.01
C VAL A 155 -14.48 -1.77 17.44
N ALA A 156 -13.44 -0.96 17.62
CA ALA A 156 -13.06 -0.43 18.93
C ALA A 156 -14.14 0.48 19.52
N LEU A 157 -14.82 1.30 18.69
CA LEU A 157 -15.88 2.22 19.10
C LEU A 157 -17.14 1.48 19.54
N ILE A 158 -17.53 0.42 18.83
CA ILE A 158 -18.81 -0.28 19.03
C ILE A 158 -18.68 -1.38 20.08
N PHE A 159 -17.67 -2.23 19.95
CA PHE A 159 -17.47 -3.36 20.86
C PHE A 159 -16.65 -2.99 22.11
N GLY A 160 -15.81 -1.95 22.01
CA GLY A 160 -15.01 -1.46 23.13
C GLY A 160 -13.61 -2.06 23.24
N PRO A 161 -12.81 -1.61 24.20
CA PRO A 161 -11.38 -1.93 24.30
C PRO A 161 -11.12 -3.39 24.69
N SER A 162 -12.08 -4.06 25.33
CA SER A 162 -11.95 -5.48 25.69
C SER A 162 -11.99 -6.36 24.45
N TYR A 163 -12.96 -6.13 23.56
CA TYR A 163 -13.05 -6.83 22.27
C TYR A 163 -11.92 -6.41 21.31
N ALA A 164 -11.59 -5.12 21.25
CA ALA A 164 -10.47 -4.65 20.43
C ALA A 164 -9.14 -5.31 20.81
N ARG A 165 -8.86 -5.49 22.12
CA ARG A 165 -7.68 -6.23 22.59
C ARG A 165 -7.77 -7.73 22.30
N ARG A 166 -8.94 -8.33 22.48
CA ARG A 166 -9.17 -9.75 22.19
C ARG A 166 -9.00 -10.08 20.71
N TRP A 167 -9.41 -9.17 19.82
CA TRP A 167 -9.33 -9.29 18.37
C TRP A 167 -8.13 -8.53 17.78
N ALA A 168 -7.15 -8.11 18.58
CA ALA A 168 -6.07 -7.25 18.13
C ALA A 168 -5.29 -7.82 16.93
N PHE A 169 -5.00 -9.13 16.94
CA PHE A 169 -4.35 -9.79 15.80
C PHE A 169 -5.24 -9.84 14.55
N PRO A 170 -6.49 -10.38 14.59
CA PRO A 170 -7.39 -10.32 13.44
C PRO A 170 -7.58 -8.91 12.87
N LEU A 171 -7.69 -7.90 13.73
CA LEU A 171 -7.84 -6.50 13.32
C LEU A 171 -6.57 -5.97 12.65
N ALA A 172 -5.39 -6.24 13.22
CA ALA A 172 -4.12 -5.88 12.59
C ALA A 172 -3.90 -6.63 11.27
N PHE A 173 -4.38 -7.87 11.15
CA PHE A 173 -4.29 -8.68 9.94
C PHE A 173 -5.03 -8.03 8.76
N LEU A 174 -6.06 -7.22 8.99
CA LEU A 174 -6.76 -6.47 7.95
C LEU A 174 -5.85 -5.48 7.19
N PHE A 175 -4.73 -5.03 7.76
CA PHE A 175 -3.78 -4.16 7.03
C PHE A 175 -3.12 -4.86 5.84
N PHE A 176 -3.11 -6.20 5.79
CA PHE A 176 -2.69 -6.94 4.59
C PHE A 176 -3.67 -6.78 3.41
N MET A 177 -4.82 -6.15 3.60
CA MET A 177 -5.70 -5.74 2.49
C MET A 177 -5.11 -4.56 1.71
N VAL A 178 -4.30 -3.73 2.34
CA VAL A 178 -3.74 -2.53 1.71
C VAL A 178 -2.64 -2.96 0.73
N PRO A 179 -2.75 -2.66 -0.57
CA PRO A 179 -1.64 -2.90 -1.49
C PRO A 179 -0.47 -1.97 -1.15
N PHE A 180 0.68 -2.55 -0.83
CA PHE A 180 1.91 -1.83 -0.52
C PHE A 180 3.14 -2.56 -1.04
N GLY A 181 4.24 -1.83 -1.17
CA GLY A 181 5.55 -2.41 -1.47
C GLY A 181 6.13 -2.08 -2.85
N ASP A 182 5.43 -1.34 -3.69
CA ASP A 182 5.97 -0.92 -5.00
C ASP A 182 7.28 -0.12 -4.85
N ALA A 183 7.38 0.69 -3.80
CA ALA A 183 8.59 1.45 -3.49
C ALA A 183 9.84 0.59 -3.20
N ILE A 184 9.67 -0.67 -2.77
CA ILE A 184 10.79 -1.57 -2.49
C ILE A 184 11.13 -2.46 -3.70
N VAL A 185 10.33 -2.46 -4.77
CA VAL A 185 10.56 -3.28 -5.97
C VAL A 185 11.96 -3.07 -6.56
N PRO A 186 12.47 -1.84 -6.76
CA PRO A 186 13.82 -1.64 -7.30
C PRO A 186 14.91 -2.25 -6.41
N ALA A 187 14.77 -2.15 -5.09
CA ALA A 187 15.71 -2.75 -4.15
C ALA A 187 15.67 -4.30 -4.22
N LEU A 188 14.48 -4.88 -4.37
CA LEU A 188 14.30 -6.32 -4.52
C LEU A 188 14.81 -6.84 -5.87
N GLN A 189 14.67 -6.07 -6.96
CA GLN A 189 15.27 -6.39 -8.26
C GLN A 189 16.79 -6.42 -8.17
N ASN A 190 17.40 -5.38 -7.59
CA ASN A 190 18.85 -5.31 -7.43
C ASN A 190 19.39 -6.46 -6.57
N PHE A 191 18.70 -6.79 -5.46
CA PHE A 191 19.04 -7.95 -4.63
C PHE A 191 18.98 -9.25 -5.44
N THR A 192 17.89 -9.46 -6.18
CA THR A 192 17.68 -10.67 -6.98
C THR A 192 18.71 -10.77 -8.11
N ALA A 193 18.92 -9.71 -8.89
CA ALA A 193 19.86 -9.67 -9.99
C ALA A 193 21.31 -9.92 -9.53
N GLY A 194 21.71 -9.28 -8.41
CA GLY A 194 23.01 -9.49 -7.78
C GLY A 194 23.23 -10.94 -7.30
N GLY A 195 22.19 -11.56 -6.74
CA GLY A 195 22.23 -12.96 -6.36
C GLY A 195 22.30 -13.93 -7.55
N VAL A 196 21.54 -13.63 -8.61
CA VAL A 196 21.52 -14.44 -9.83
C VAL A 196 22.88 -14.43 -10.54
N ILE A 197 23.52 -13.26 -10.72
CA ILE A 197 24.86 -13.21 -11.33
C ILE A 197 25.89 -13.97 -10.50
N ALA A 198 25.82 -13.90 -9.17
CA ALA A 198 26.72 -14.64 -8.29
C ALA A 198 26.57 -16.16 -8.49
N LEU A 199 25.33 -16.66 -8.58
CA LEU A 199 25.04 -18.08 -8.81
C LEU A 199 25.42 -18.55 -10.22
N LEU A 200 25.22 -17.71 -11.25
CA LEU A 200 25.63 -18.01 -12.62
C LEU A 200 27.15 -18.14 -12.73
N LYS A 201 27.89 -17.19 -12.15
CA LYS A 201 29.36 -17.24 -12.10
C LYS A 201 29.86 -18.44 -11.31
N ALA A 202 29.23 -18.76 -10.17
CA ALA A 202 29.55 -19.95 -9.39
C ALA A 202 29.30 -21.25 -10.18
N SER A 203 28.41 -21.22 -11.17
CA SER A 203 28.09 -22.35 -12.05
C SER A 203 28.91 -22.38 -13.34
N GLY A 204 29.91 -21.50 -13.47
CA GLY A 204 30.82 -21.46 -14.63
C GLY A 204 30.28 -20.69 -15.84
N ILE A 205 29.17 -19.97 -15.70
CA ILE A 205 28.59 -19.16 -16.79
C ILE A 205 29.19 -17.75 -16.75
N ALA A 206 29.80 -17.35 -17.86
CA ALA A 206 30.27 -15.98 -18.04
C ALA A 206 29.07 -15.04 -18.20
N ALA A 207 28.77 -14.26 -17.16
CA ALA A 207 27.69 -13.28 -17.18
C ALA A 207 28.13 -11.93 -16.61
N THR A 208 27.61 -10.85 -17.19
CA THR A 208 27.77 -9.47 -16.74
C THR A 208 26.41 -8.93 -16.27
N LEU A 209 26.45 -7.97 -15.34
CA LEU A 209 25.25 -7.32 -14.81
C LEU A 209 25.42 -5.81 -15.00
N ASP A 210 24.49 -5.20 -15.72
CA ASP A 210 24.37 -3.76 -15.88
C ASP A 210 22.98 -3.32 -15.36
N GLY A 211 22.95 -2.69 -14.18
CA GLY A 211 21.70 -2.43 -13.46
C GLY A 211 20.95 -3.74 -13.12
N VAL A 212 19.81 -3.95 -13.78
CA VAL A 212 18.97 -5.16 -13.66
C VAL A 212 19.04 -6.07 -14.90
N MET A 213 19.90 -5.73 -15.87
CA MET A 213 20.11 -6.47 -17.11
C MET A 213 21.29 -7.43 -16.98
N LEU A 214 21.02 -8.72 -17.17
CA LEU A 214 21.99 -9.79 -17.19
C LEU A 214 22.37 -10.11 -18.64
N GLU A 215 23.65 -9.99 -18.99
CA GLU A 215 24.14 -10.48 -20.28
C GLU A 215 24.81 -11.84 -20.10
N THR A 216 24.43 -12.80 -20.95
CA THR A 216 24.96 -14.15 -20.97
C THR A 216 25.32 -14.54 -22.41
N PRO A 217 26.02 -15.66 -22.65
CA PRO A 217 26.32 -16.12 -24.01
C PRO A 217 25.07 -16.44 -24.84
N ALA A 218 23.94 -16.75 -24.18
CA ALA A 218 22.67 -17.05 -24.83
C ALA A 218 21.83 -15.79 -25.14
N GLY A 219 22.19 -14.63 -24.60
CA GLY A 219 21.46 -13.38 -24.80
C GLY A 219 21.35 -12.52 -23.55
N ARG A 220 20.57 -11.44 -23.67
CA ARG A 220 20.27 -10.48 -22.61
C ARG A 220 18.96 -10.84 -21.90
N PHE A 221 18.98 -10.85 -20.57
CA PHE A 221 17.84 -11.14 -19.71
C PHE A 221 17.60 -9.98 -18.75
N GLU A 222 16.35 -9.51 -18.65
CA GLU A 222 15.94 -8.49 -17.68
C GLU A 222 15.31 -9.15 -16.45
N VAL A 223 15.72 -8.73 -15.24
CA VAL A 223 14.94 -9.02 -14.04
C VAL A 223 13.78 -8.02 -13.96
N ALA A 224 12.71 -8.30 -14.71
CA ALA A 224 11.51 -7.47 -14.74
C ALA A 224 10.89 -7.30 -13.34
N GLU A 225 10.07 -6.25 -13.15
CA GLU A 225 9.44 -5.93 -11.85
C GLU A 225 8.62 -7.11 -11.30
N ALA A 226 7.95 -7.87 -12.17
CA ALA A 226 7.21 -9.07 -11.80
C ALA A 226 8.09 -10.19 -11.20
N CYS A 227 9.40 -10.18 -11.50
CA CYS A 227 10.40 -11.13 -10.98
C CYS A 227 11.19 -10.59 -9.79
N ALA A 228 10.93 -9.35 -9.34
CA ALA A 228 11.58 -8.74 -8.19
C ALA A 228 11.40 -9.56 -6.90
N GLY A 229 10.29 -10.30 -6.80
CA GLY A 229 9.99 -11.17 -5.65
C GLY A 229 9.05 -10.56 -4.62
N LEU A 230 8.45 -9.40 -4.90
CA LEU A 230 7.47 -8.77 -4.00
C LEU A 230 6.31 -9.71 -3.67
N ASN A 231 5.78 -10.43 -4.67
CA ASN A 231 4.68 -11.38 -4.48
C ASN A 231 5.07 -12.52 -3.50
N PHE A 232 6.25 -13.11 -3.68
CA PHE A 232 6.79 -14.14 -2.78
C PHE A 232 6.96 -13.61 -1.35
N LEU A 233 7.49 -12.40 -1.22
CA LEU A 233 7.71 -11.74 0.06
C LEU A 233 6.39 -11.49 0.80
N ILE A 234 5.40 -10.88 0.15
CA ILE A 234 4.11 -10.57 0.78
C ILE A 234 3.39 -11.86 1.18
N ALA A 235 3.32 -12.86 0.29
CA ALA A 235 2.69 -14.14 0.57
C ALA A 235 3.32 -14.84 1.80
N ALA A 236 4.65 -14.87 1.87
CA ALA A 236 5.37 -15.48 2.98
C ALA A 236 5.19 -14.72 4.30
N VAL A 237 5.15 -13.38 4.27
CA VAL A 237 4.90 -12.56 5.47
C VAL A 237 3.48 -12.79 5.98
N ILE A 238 2.46 -12.85 5.10
CA ILE A 238 1.07 -13.10 5.49
C ILE A 238 0.91 -14.49 6.11
N VAL A 239 1.39 -15.52 5.41
CA VAL A 239 1.32 -16.90 5.91
C VAL A 239 2.15 -17.06 7.19
N GLY A 240 3.33 -16.44 7.23
CA GLY A 240 4.21 -16.42 8.39
C GLY A 240 3.54 -15.77 9.60
N ALA A 241 2.85 -14.64 9.41
CA ALA A 241 2.13 -13.94 10.47
C ALA A 241 0.94 -14.76 10.98
N LEU A 242 0.15 -15.35 10.08
CA LEU A 242 -0.97 -16.22 10.44
C LEU A 242 -0.50 -17.45 11.22
N PHE A 243 0.51 -18.15 10.71
CA PHE A 243 1.08 -19.32 11.38
C PHE A 243 1.68 -18.94 12.73
N ALA A 244 2.41 -17.83 12.80
CA ALA A 244 3.02 -17.37 14.05
C ALA A 244 1.99 -17.09 15.15
N HIS A 245 0.84 -16.51 14.79
CA HIS A 245 -0.25 -16.28 15.72
C HIS A 245 -0.90 -17.57 16.22
N LEU A 246 -1.02 -18.57 15.35
CA LEU A 246 -1.64 -19.85 15.69
C LEU A 246 -0.70 -20.76 16.51
N SER A 247 0.62 -20.64 16.32
CA SER A 247 1.60 -21.61 16.80
C SER A 247 2.56 -21.09 17.87
N PHE A 248 2.69 -19.78 18.08
CA PHE A 248 3.63 -19.21 19.05
C PHE A 248 2.96 -18.32 20.09
N THR A 249 3.41 -18.44 21.34
CA THR A 249 2.93 -17.64 22.48
C THR A 249 3.73 -16.36 22.67
N ARG A 250 5.02 -16.37 22.32
CA ARG A 250 5.94 -15.25 22.55
C ARG A 250 6.10 -14.40 21.29
N LEU A 251 5.88 -13.09 21.39
CA LEU A 251 6.02 -12.15 20.28
C LEU A 251 7.41 -12.18 19.62
N ARG A 252 8.48 -12.42 20.39
CA ARG A 252 9.85 -12.55 19.84
C ARG A 252 9.98 -13.75 18.90
N LYS A 253 9.36 -14.88 19.25
CA LYS A 253 9.37 -16.10 18.44
C LYS A 253 8.51 -15.92 17.19
N ALA A 254 7.36 -15.28 17.34
CA ALA A 254 6.51 -14.87 16.22
C ALA A 254 7.24 -13.93 15.25
N ALA A 255 7.86 -12.85 15.75
CA ALA A 255 8.63 -11.91 14.94
C ALA A 255 9.83 -12.58 14.25
N ALA A 256 10.57 -13.43 14.95
CA ALA A 256 11.67 -14.20 14.37
C ALA A 256 11.20 -15.12 13.25
N PHE A 257 10.05 -15.78 13.42
CA PHE A 257 9.48 -16.65 12.38
C PHE A 257 8.99 -15.86 11.16
N ILE A 258 8.37 -14.69 11.36
CA ILE A 258 7.98 -13.80 10.26
C ILE A 258 9.22 -13.30 9.50
N ALA A 259 10.27 -12.88 10.22
CA ALA A 259 11.54 -12.45 9.61
C ALA A 259 12.21 -13.60 8.84
N PHE A 260 12.20 -14.81 9.40
CA PHE A 260 12.65 -16.01 8.70
C PHE A 260 11.83 -16.27 7.44
N SER A 261 10.50 -16.14 7.53
CA SER A 261 9.58 -16.33 6.40
C SER A 261 9.86 -15.35 5.25
N ALA A 262 10.12 -14.08 5.58
CA ALA A 262 10.55 -13.10 4.61
C ALA A 262 11.89 -13.47 3.97
N ALA A 263 12.90 -13.84 4.77
CA ALA A 263 14.23 -14.17 4.27
C ALA A 263 14.22 -15.39 3.33
N ILE A 264 13.55 -16.48 3.71
CA ILE A 264 13.45 -17.68 2.88
C ILE A 264 12.68 -17.40 1.59
N ALA A 265 11.69 -16.50 1.60
CA ALA A 265 10.95 -16.11 0.40
C ALA A 265 11.83 -15.35 -0.61
N LEU A 266 12.68 -14.43 -0.12
CA LEU A 266 13.65 -13.73 -0.97
C LEU A 266 14.63 -14.71 -1.62
N VAL A 267 15.15 -15.67 -0.85
CA VAL A 267 16.04 -16.72 -1.36
C VAL A 267 15.32 -17.62 -2.37
N ALA A 268 14.08 -18.04 -2.08
CA ALA A 268 13.29 -18.86 -2.99
C ALA A 268 13.02 -18.16 -4.33
N ASN A 269 12.67 -16.87 -4.30
CA ASN A 269 12.50 -16.08 -5.52
C ASN A 269 13.82 -15.94 -6.30
N MET A 270 14.92 -15.65 -5.62
CA MET A 270 16.25 -15.56 -6.23
C MET A 270 16.64 -16.87 -6.93
N LEU A 271 16.45 -18.02 -6.25
CA LEU A 271 16.70 -19.33 -6.83
C LEU A 271 15.80 -19.61 -8.03
N ARG A 272 14.53 -19.22 -7.97
CA ARG A 272 13.61 -19.33 -9.11
C ARG A 272 14.12 -18.58 -10.32
N VAL A 273 14.49 -17.29 -10.17
CA VAL A 273 14.99 -16.48 -11.29
C VAL A 273 16.30 -17.06 -11.83
N TYR A 274 17.21 -17.47 -10.93
CA TYR A 274 18.46 -18.11 -11.32
C TYR A 274 18.24 -19.37 -12.18
N ILE A 275 17.35 -20.27 -11.76
CA ILE A 275 17.07 -21.50 -12.51
C ILE A 275 16.46 -21.19 -13.88
N VAL A 276 15.56 -20.21 -13.97
CA VAL A 276 14.98 -19.80 -15.27
C VAL A 276 16.06 -19.30 -16.23
N VAL A 277 16.96 -18.42 -15.78
CA VAL A 277 18.07 -17.90 -16.60
C VAL A 277 19.08 -19.00 -16.94
N LEU A 278 19.38 -19.89 -15.98
CA LEU A 278 20.28 -21.01 -16.18
C LEU A 278 19.77 -21.94 -17.29
N ILE A 279 18.51 -22.36 -17.23
CA ILE A 279 17.93 -23.26 -18.24
C ILE A 279 17.88 -22.56 -19.61
N ALA A 280 17.52 -21.28 -19.66
CA ALA A 280 17.54 -20.52 -20.90
C ALA A 280 18.95 -20.45 -21.51
N THR A 281 19.98 -20.28 -20.67
CA THR A 281 21.37 -20.21 -21.10
C THR A 281 21.89 -21.56 -21.60
N LEU A 282 21.61 -22.65 -20.87
CA LEU A 282 22.06 -24.00 -21.23
C LEU A 282 21.33 -24.58 -22.45
N SER A 283 20.12 -24.10 -22.74
CA SER A 283 19.33 -24.55 -23.89
C SER A 283 19.58 -23.73 -25.17
N GLU A 284 20.56 -22.81 -25.18
CA GLU A 284 20.80 -21.87 -26.29
C GLU A 284 19.54 -21.10 -26.71
N GLY A 285 18.66 -20.79 -25.76
CA GLY A 285 17.38 -20.13 -26.02
C GLY A 285 16.33 -20.99 -26.76
N ARG A 286 16.58 -22.29 -26.98
CA ARG A 286 15.62 -23.20 -27.65
C ARG A 286 14.39 -23.51 -26.80
N ILE A 287 14.52 -23.47 -25.47
CA ILE A 287 13.40 -23.59 -24.55
C ILE A 287 12.97 -22.18 -24.14
N ALA A 288 11.99 -21.62 -24.85
CA ALA A 288 11.39 -20.35 -24.47
C ALA A 288 10.45 -20.55 -23.26
N ILE A 289 10.97 -20.42 -22.04
CA ILE A 289 10.23 -20.54 -20.75
C ILE A 289 9.24 -19.36 -20.54
N ALA A 290 8.97 -18.57 -21.58
CA ALA A 290 8.03 -17.45 -21.51
C ALA A 290 6.60 -17.89 -21.13
N ALA A 291 6.18 -19.13 -21.40
CA ALA A 291 4.90 -19.68 -20.92
C ALA A 291 5.01 -20.50 -19.61
N ASP A 292 6.19 -21.03 -19.29
CA ASP A 292 6.38 -22.04 -18.22
C ASP A 292 6.84 -21.47 -16.86
N HIS A 293 7.21 -20.18 -16.78
CA HIS A 293 7.63 -19.56 -15.53
C HIS A 293 6.51 -19.46 -14.47
N VAL A 294 5.24 -19.53 -14.88
CA VAL A 294 4.08 -19.58 -13.96
C VAL A 294 4.05 -20.93 -13.23
N VAL A 295 4.14 -22.05 -13.97
CA VAL A 295 4.17 -23.41 -13.39
C VAL A 295 5.36 -23.59 -12.46
N PHE A 296 6.53 -23.10 -12.88
CA PHE A 296 7.71 -23.06 -12.00
C PHE A 296 7.47 -22.21 -10.74
N GLY A 297 6.74 -21.10 -10.87
CA GLY A 297 6.30 -20.29 -9.73
C GLY A 297 5.51 -21.10 -8.71
N TRP A 298 4.52 -21.89 -9.15
CA TRP A 298 3.72 -22.75 -8.27
C TRP A 298 4.55 -23.78 -7.51
N PHE A 299 5.55 -24.38 -8.15
CA PHE A 299 6.47 -25.31 -7.49
C PHE A 299 7.23 -24.62 -6.34
N PHE A 300 7.83 -23.46 -6.62
CA PHE A 300 8.57 -22.69 -5.62
C PHE A 300 7.66 -22.19 -4.48
N TYR A 301 6.42 -21.79 -4.78
CA TYR A 301 5.43 -21.44 -3.76
C TYR A 301 5.07 -22.64 -2.88
N GLY A 302 4.80 -23.80 -3.47
CA GLY A 302 4.49 -25.03 -2.74
C GLY A 302 5.66 -25.45 -1.83
N ALA A 303 6.89 -25.42 -2.35
CA ALA A 303 8.10 -25.71 -1.59
C ALA A 303 8.31 -24.72 -0.44
N LEU A 304 8.13 -23.42 -0.70
CA LEU A 304 8.19 -22.37 0.31
C LEU A 304 7.17 -22.62 1.43
N LEU A 305 5.90 -22.83 1.10
CA LEU A 305 4.85 -23.12 2.08
C LEU A 305 5.16 -24.39 2.88
N PHE A 306 5.64 -25.45 2.23
CA PHE A 306 6.03 -26.68 2.90
C PHE A 306 7.13 -26.42 3.93
N VAL A 307 8.20 -25.72 3.54
CA VAL A 307 9.32 -25.39 4.44
C VAL A 307 8.84 -24.53 5.62
N LEU A 308 8.01 -23.52 5.37
CA LEU A 308 7.45 -22.67 6.42
C LEU A 308 6.61 -23.47 7.41
N ILE A 309 5.70 -24.31 6.92
CA ILE A 309 4.83 -25.14 7.78
C ILE A 309 5.66 -26.17 8.54
N PHE A 310 6.62 -26.82 7.89
CA PHE A 310 7.48 -27.83 8.50
C PHE A 310 8.31 -27.24 9.65
N ILE A 311 9.05 -26.17 9.38
CA ILE A 311 9.86 -25.47 10.38
C ILE A 311 8.95 -24.87 11.47
N GLY A 312 7.85 -24.24 11.07
CA GLY A 312 6.89 -23.66 11.99
C GLY A 312 6.34 -24.71 12.97
N LYS A 313 5.98 -25.91 12.48
CA LYS A 313 5.50 -27.02 13.31
C LYS A 313 6.59 -27.55 14.24
N MET A 314 7.83 -27.67 13.76
CA MET A 314 8.96 -28.12 14.56
C MET A 314 9.21 -27.22 15.77
N PHE A 315 8.96 -25.93 15.63
CA PHE A 315 9.10 -24.96 16.70
C PHE A 315 7.77 -24.60 17.38
N ALA A 316 6.63 -25.20 17.03
CA ALA A 316 5.34 -24.82 17.60
C ALA A 316 5.34 -24.97 19.13
N ASP A 317 4.74 -24.01 19.82
CA ASP A 317 4.53 -24.11 21.27
C ASP A 317 3.40 -25.14 21.54
N PRO A 318 3.39 -25.80 22.72
CA PRO A 318 2.29 -26.68 23.11
C PRO A 318 0.94 -25.96 23.00
N ALA A 319 -0.10 -26.71 22.62
CA ALA A 319 -1.44 -26.17 22.42
C ALA A 319 -1.86 -25.36 23.66
N ARG A 320 -2.10 -24.07 23.44
CA ARG A 320 -2.59 -23.17 24.48
C ARG A 320 -4.05 -23.52 24.77
N GLU A 321 -4.34 -24.00 25.97
CA GLU A 321 -5.71 -23.86 26.50
C GLU A 321 -6.02 -22.37 26.48
N ILE A 322 -7.07 -21.98 25.77
CA ILE A 322 -7.55 -20.60 25.72
C ILE A 322 -8.19 -20.28 27.08
N MET A 323 -7.39 -20.20 28.13
CA MET A 323 -7.77 -19.59 29.40
C MET A 323 -7.39 -18.13 29.32
N ALA A 324 -8.27 -17.32 28.74
CA ALA A 324 -8.20 -15.88 28.96
C ALA A 324 -8.84 -15.58 30.32
N PRO A 325 -8.15 -14.88 31.24
CA PRO A 325 -8.76 -14.42 32.48
C PRO A 325 -9.89 -13.44 32.12
N ILE A 326 -11.08 -13.75 32.61
CA ILE A 326 -12.25 -12.91 32.46
C ILE A 326 -12.10 -11.74 33.43
N GLN A 327 -11.79 -10.56 32.91
CA GLN A 327 -11.83 -9.34 33.69
C GLN A 327 -13.26 -8.77 33.67
N ALA A 328 -13.85 -8.68 34.84
CA ALA A 328 -15.14 -8.04 35.08
C ALA A 328 -15.02 -6.53 34.83
N TYR A 329 -15.94 -5.99 34.02
CA TYR A 329 -16.27 -4.57 34.05
C TYR A 329 -17.73 -4.42 34.48
N ALA A 330 -17.98 -3.47 35.37
CA ALA A 330 -19.31 -3.16 35.87
C ALA A 330 -20.23 -2.73 34.71
N PRO A 331 -21.53 -3.11 34.76
CA PRO A 331 -22.52 -2.60 33.83
C PRO A 331 -22.61 -1.08 34.02
N SER A 332 -22.26 -0.33 33.00
CA SER A 332 -22.66 1.07 32.89
C SER A 332 -23.43 1.20 31.59
N GLY A 333 -24.58 1.88 31.62
CA GLY A 333 -25.47 2.04 30.46
C GLY A 333 -24.69 2.30 29.17
N ALA A 334 -24.95 1.48 28.16
CA ALA A 334 -24.39 1.65 26.84
C ALA A 334 -24.89 3.00 26.30
N SER A 335 -23.97 3.94 26.10
CA SER A 335 -24.30 5.25 25.56
C SER A 335 -24.16 5.20 24.05
N SER A 336 -25.24 5.44 23.30
CA SER A 336 -25.23 5.34 21.84
C SER A 336 -24.63 6.55 21.13
N TRP A 337 -24.43 7.68 21.84
CA TRP A 337 -23.92 8.92 21.22
C TRP A 337 -22.54 8.79 20.55
N PRO A 338 -21.55 8.01 21.05
CA PRO A 338 -20.26 7.92 20.38
C PRO A 338 -20.38 7.24 19.01
N VAL A 339 -21.25 6.24 18.90
CA VAL A 339 -21.54 5.57 17.62
C VAL A 339 -22.19 6.54 16.66
N ALA A 340 -23.22 7.27 17.10
CA ALA A 340 -23.88 8.29 16.28
C ALA A 340 -22.90 9.39 15.83
N ALA A 341 -22.02 9.86 16.72
CA ALA A 341 -20.98 10.84 16.41
C ALA A 341 -19.98 10.30 15.37
N GLY A 342 -19.55 9.04 15.50
CA GLY A 342 -18.67 8.40 14.52
C GLY A 342 -19.30 8.31 13.14
N LEU A 343 -20.57 7.90 13.05
CA LEU A 343 -21.32 7.84 11.79
C LEU A 343 -21.51 9.24 11.17
N ALA A 344 -21.82 10.25 11.98
CA ALA A 344 -21.94 11.63 11.53
C ALA A 344 -20.60 12.17 10.98
N LEU A 345 -19.49 11.91 11.66
CA LEU A 345 -18.16 12.30 11.20
C LEU A 345 -17.77 11.65 9.86
N ILE A 346 -18.11 10.37 9.68
CA ILE A 346 -17.91 9.66 8.40
C ILE A 346 -18.68 10.38 7.27
N LEU A 347 -19.96 10.69 7.50
CA LEU A 347 -20.79 11.40 6.52
C LEU A 347 -20.26 12.80 6.19
N ILE A 348 -19.85 13.56 7.22
CA ILE A 348 -19.29 14.91 7.06
C ILE A 348 -18.00 14.86 6.24
N ALA A 349 -17.06 13.97 6.58
CA ALA A 349 -15.80 13.84 5.87
C ALA A 349 -15.99 13.37 4.41
N ALA A 350 -16.91 12.42 4.18
CA ALA A 350 -17.25 11.97 2.82
C ALA A 350 -17.87 13.11 2.00
N GLY A 351 -18.77 13.89 2.60
CA GLY A 351 -19.31 15.11 2.01
C GLY A 351 -18.22 16.14 1.69
N TYR A 352 -17.31 16.39 2.63
CA TYR A 352 -16.18 17.30 2.43
C TYR A 352 -15.27 16.86 1.28
N GLY A 353 -14.89 15.58 1.25
CA GLY A 353 -14.11 15.00 0.16
C GLY A 353 -14.79 15.23 -1.20
N LYS A 354 -16.08 14.93 -1.30
CA LYS A 354 -16.84 15.05 -2.54
C LYS A 354 -17.08 16.50 -3.00
N PHE A 355 -17.44 17.40 -2.08
CA PHE A 355 -17.90 18.75 -2.44
C PHE A 355 -16.82 19.82 -2.33
N VAL A 356 -15.72 19.55 -1.63
CA VAL A 356 -14.58 20.48 -1.46
C VAL A 356 -13.35 19.93 -2.19
N VAL A 357 -12.88 18.72 -1.86
CA VAL A 357 -11.60 18.19 -2.35
C VAL A 357 -11.65 17.72 -3.82
N ASP A 358 -12.78 17.14 -4.24
CA ASP A 358 -12.96 16.56 -5.60
C ASP A 358 -13.70 17.50 -6.56
N ARG A 359 -14.06 18.70 -6.10
CA ARG A 359 -14.83 19.63 -6.92
C ARG A 359 -14.01 20.04 -8.15
N ALA A 360 -14.54 19.80 -9.35
CA ALA A 360 -13.90 20.26 -10.57
C ALA A 360 -13.83 21.80 -10.63
N PRO A 361 -12.79 22.39 -11.24
CA PRO A 361 -12.77 23.81 -11.56
C PRO A 361 -13.81 24.13 -12.65
N ASP A 362 -14.39 25.33 -12.57
CA ASP A 362 -15.38 25.80 -13.56
C ASP A 362 -14.70 26.29 -14.86
N VAL A 363 -13.39 26.51 -14.83
CA VAL A 363 -12.57 26.92 -15.98
C VAL A 363 -12.20 25.71 -16.82
N ARG A 364 -12.32 25.81 -18.15
CA ARG A 364 -11.92 24.75 -19.09
C ARG A 364 -10.42 24.78 -19.33
N ALA A 365 -9.83 23.60 -19.58
CA ALA A 365 -8.46 23.49 -20.05
C ALA A 365 -8.25 24.31 -21.34
N PRO A 366 -7.07 24.94 -21.52
CA PRO A 366 -6.77 25.72 -22.71
C PRO A 366 -6.89 24.89 -23.99
N SER A 367 -7.30 25.51 -25.09
CA SER A 367 -7.36 24.85 -26.41
C SER A 367 -5.96 24.56 -26.98
N PHE A 368 -4.96 25.35 -26.58
CA PHE A 368 -3.59 25.28 -27.09
C PHE A 368 -2.59 25.62 -25.98
N LEU A 369 -1.42 24.97 -25.98
CA LEU A 369 -0.28 25.31 -25.13
C LEU A 369 0.83 25.98 -25.96
N PRO A 370 1.24 27.22 -25.66
CA PRO A 370 2.38 27.84 -26.31
C PRO A 370 3.68 27.14 -25.90
N LEU A 371 4.64 27.06 -26.82
CA LEU A 371 6.00 26.62 -26.49
C LEU A 371 6.65 27.59 -25.52
N VAL A 372 7.41 27.06 -24.57
CA VAL A 372 8.20 27.86 -23.62
C VAL A 372 9.26 28.64 -24.41
N SER A 373 9.36 29.94 -24.18
CA SER A 373 10.37 30.78 -24.83
C SER A 373 11.70 30.66 -24.08
N ALA A 374 12.82 30.58 -24.80
CA ALA A 374 14.16 30.56 -24.19
C ALA A 374 15.13 31.43 -25.00
N SER A 375 15.86 32.33 -24.33
CA SER A 375 16.80 33.22 -25.00
C SER A 375 18.01 32.46 -25.52
N GLY A 376 18.34 32.60 -26.81
CA GLY A 376 19.48 31.89 -27.42
C GLY A 376 19.18 30.44 -27.83
N TRP A 377 17.94 29.97 -27.64
CA TRP A 377 17.50 28.64 -28.06
C TRP A 377 16.44 28.73 -29.15
N ARG A 378 16.56 27.86 -30.16
CA ARG A 378 15.59 27.74 -31.24
C ARG A 378 14.75 26.48 -31.07
N ALA A 379 13.43 26.63 -30.99
CA ALA A 379 12.50 25.51 -30.98
C ALA A 379 12.42 24.86 -32.38
N THR A 380 12.48 23.53 -32.41
CA THR A 380 12.47 22.66 -33.58
C THR A 380 11.60 21.43 -33.30
N PRO A 381 11.16 20.69 -34.33
CA PRO A 381 10.50 19.39 -34.12
C PRO A 381 11.38 18.41 -33.33
N PRO A 382 10.78 17.41 -32.65
CA PRO A 382 11.51 16.41 -31.85
C PRO A 382 12.73 15.81 -32.56
N ALA A 383 13.88 15.88 -31.90
CA ALA A 383 15.18 15.50 -32.46
C ALA A 383 15.56 14.03 -32.20
N PHE A 384 14.97 13.40 -31.17
CA PHE A 384 15.24 12.02 -30.80
C PHE A 384 13.95 11.20 -30.66
N ASP A 385 14.04 9.88 -30.80
CA ASP A 385 12.92 8.94 -30.63
C ASP A 385 12.66 8.65 -29.14
N TRP A 386 12.35 9.71 -28.40
CA TRP A 386 11.96 9.65 -26.99
C TRP A 386 10.74 10.54 -26.75
N ARG A 387 9.78 10.01 -25.99
CA ARG A 387 8.58 10.72 -25.55
C ARG A 387 8.23 10.30 -24.14
N ALA A 388 7.97 11.28 -23.28
CA ALA A 388 7.41 11.03 -21.98
C ALA A 388 5.95 10.52 -22.10
N PRO A 389 5.52 9.57 -21.26
CA PRO A 389 4.22 8.90 -21.30
C PRO A 389 3.07 9.79 -20.77
N LEU A 390 2.90 11.01 -21.28
CA LEU A 390 1.96 12.01 -20.74
C LEU A 390 0.50 11.81 -21.20
N SER A 391 0.01 10.57 -21.24
CA SER A 391 -1.27 10.18 -21.87
C SER A 391 -2.52 10.80 -21.22
N HIS A 392 -2.46 11.14 -19.93
CA HIS A 392 -3.62 11.58 -19.15
C HIS A 392 -3.67 13.09 -18.89
N ALA A 393 -2.67 13.85 -19.38
CA ALA A 393 -2.67 15.30 -19.27
C ALA A 393 -3.78 15.92 -20.14
N ASP A 394 -4.34 17.05 -19.68
CA ASP A 394 -5.37 17.76 -20.45
C ASP A 394 -4.79 18.31 -21.75
N ARG A 395 -3.53 18.74 -21.73
CA ARG A 395 -2.77 19.12 -22.92
C ARG A 395 -1.31 18.70 -22.79
N VAL A 396 -0.72 18.33 -23.91
CA VAL A 396 0.71 18.04 -24.02
C VAL A 396 1.28 18.80 -25.20
N VAL A 397 2.46 19.38 -25.02
CA VAL A 397 3.26 19.92 -26.12
C VAL A 397 4.69 19.40 -26.01
N GLN A 398 5.29 19.07 -27.16
CA GLN A 398 6.66 18.59 -27.25
C GLN A 398 7.42 19.43 -28.28
N ALA A 399 8.65 19.82 -27.94
CA ALA A 399 9.58 20.45 -28.87
C ALA A 399 11.04 20.19 -28.47
N SER A 400 11.94 20.26 -29.46
CA SER A 400 13.39 20.25 -29.23
C SER A 400 13.95 21.65 -29.30
N TYR A 401 14.76 22.00 -28.31
CA TYR A 401 15.45 23.28 -28.24
C TYR A 401 16.90 23.07 -28.66
N GLN A 402 17.33 23.79 -29.69
CA GLN A 402 18.70 23.73 -30.21
C GLN A 402 19.44 25.04 -29.91
N SER A 403 20.67 24.92 -29.42
CA SER A 403 21.62 26.02 -29.25
C SER A 403 23.06 25.58 -29.56
N THR A 404 24.03 26.45 -29.32
CA THR A 404 25.46 26.10 -29.38
C THR A 404 25.90 25.15 -28.27
N VAL A 405 25.12 25.04 -27.18
CA VAL A 405 25.45 24.20 -26.01
C VAL A 405 24.96 22.76 -26.19
N GLY A 406 23.90 22.54 -26.97
CA GLY A 406 23.37 21.21 -27.25
C GLY A 406 21.94 21.21 -27.76
N VAL A 407 21.33 20.03 -27.73
CA VAL A 407 19.92 19.80 -28.07
C VAL A 407 19.22 19.21 -26.86
N VAL A 408 18.08 19.81 -26.49
CA VAL A 408 17.26 19.37 -25.35
C VAL A 408 15.82 19.19 -25.81
N ASP A 409 15.26 18.00 -25.62
CA ASP A 409 13.85 17.73 -25.85
C ASP A 409 13.06 18.09 -24.59
N MET A 410 12.02 18.91 -24.75
CA MET A 410 11.14 19.32 -23.66
C MET A 410 9.72 18.84 -23.95
N ASN A 411 9.18 18.04 -23.02
CA ASN A 411 7.78 17.66 -22.98
C ASN A 411 7.11 18.45 -21.86
N VAL A 412 5.99 19.10 -22.17
CA VAL A 412 5.21 19.87 -21.22
C VAL A 412 3.81 19.30 -21.16
N ALA A 413 3.39 18.87 -19.98
CA ALA A 413 2.02 18.46 -19.71
C ALA A 413 1.32 19.48 -18.81
N TYR A 414 0.10 19.82 -19.19
CA TYR A 414 -0.78 20.71 -18.45
C TYR A 414 -1.98 19.93 -17.94
N PHE A 415 -2.29 20.13 -16.66
CA PHE A 415 -3.45 19.61 -15.97
C PHE A 415 -4.25 20.80 -15.45
N ASN A 416 -5.51 20.89 -15.84
CA ASN A 416 -6.41 21.93 -15.35
C ASN A 416 -6.67 21.77 -13.84
N TYR A 417 -6.63 20.53 -13.36
CA TYR A 417 -6.61 20.15 -11.95
C TYR A 417 -6.20 18.68 -11.83
N ASP A 418 -5.61 18.33 -10.68
CA ASP A 418 -5.26 16.95 -10.35
C ASP A 418 -6.51 16.12 -10.01
N ARG A 419 -6.65 14.95 -10.63
CA ARG A 419 -7.81 14.05 -10.46
C ARG A 419 -7.41 12.59 -10.59
N GLU A 420 -8.26 11.70 -10.09
CA GLU A 420 -8.06 10.25 -10.18
C GLU A 420 -7.87 9.83 -11.65
N GLY A 421 -6.75 9.14 -11.94
CA GLY A 421 -6.36 8.71 -13.29
C GLY A 421 -5.69 9.79 -14.16
N ALA A 422 -5.56 11.02 -13.68
CA ALA A 422 -4.81 12.10 -14.33
C ALA A 422 -4.09 12.94 -13.26
N GLU A 423 -3.06 12.34 -12.68
CA GLU A 423 -2.28 12.92 -11.58
C GLU A 423 -1.04 13.66 -12.13
N ILE A 424 -0.73 14.82 -11.55
CA ILE A 424 0.41 15.65 -12.02
C ILE A 424 1.76 14.98 -11.71
N ALA A 425 1.87 14.34 -10.56
CA ALA A 425 3.00 13.48 -10.19
C ALA A 425 2.50 12.07 -9.92
N GLY A 426 2.12 11.39 -11.00
CA GLY A 426 1.71 9.99 -11.01
C GLY A 426 2.81 9.07 -11.56
N HIS A 427 2.44 7.83 -11.86
CA HIS A 427 3.30 6.90 -12.61
C HIS A 427 3.41 7.33 -14.09
N ASP A 428 2.34 7.84 -14.70
CA ASP A 428 2.35 8.26 -16.12
C ASP A 428 2.98 9.66 -16.36
N THR A 429 3.80 10.15 -15.42
CA THR A 429 4.44 11.47 -15.52
C THR A 429 5.94 11.41 -15.21
N ARG A 430 6.57 10.26 -15.46
CA ARG A 430 8.01 10.06 -15.26
C ARG A 430 8.76 9.92 -16.58
N SER A 431 10.04 10.29 -16.56
CA SER A 431 10.90 10.30 -17.75
C SER A 431 11.15 8.91 -18.36
N TYR A 432 11.01 7.86 -17.54
CA TYR A 432 11.37 6.48 -17.86
C TYR A 432 10.17 5.52 -17.93
N ASP A 433 8.95 5.98 -17.66
CA ASP A 433 7.75 5.13 -17.64
C ASP A 433 7.24 4.90 -19.09
N GLY A 434 8.04 4.22 -19.93
CA GLY A 434 7.73 3.92 -21.33
C GLY A 434 8.12 2.48 -21.72
N ALA A 435 7.70 2.01 -22.90
CA ALA A 435 7.91 0.61 -23.29
C ALA A 435 9.39 0.20 -23.25
N ASP A 436 10.27 1.02 -23.81
CA ASP A 436 11.69 0.68 -23.99
C ASP A 436 12.66 1.42 -23.07
N TRP A 437 12.23 2.43 -22.31
CA TRP A 437 13.11 3.27 -21.50
C TRP A 437 13.15 2.81 -20.04
N ARG A 438 14.34 2.80 -19.41
CA ARG A 438 14.53 2.43 -18.01
C ARG A 438 15.48 3.39 -17.32
N ARG A 439 15.22 3.66 -16.03
CA ARG A 439 16.11 4.47 -15.20
C ARG A 439 17.32 3.65 -14.74
N ILE A 440 18.52 4.08 -15.12
CA ILE A 440 19.79 3.46 -14.75
C ILE A 440 20.33 4.05 -13.45
N SER A 441 20.36 5.38 -13.35
CA SER A 441 20.95 6.07 -12.20
C SER A 441 20.27 7.41 -11.95
N VAL A 442 20.43 7.92 -10.73
CA VAL A 442 19.94 9.24 -10.31
C VAL A 442 21.08 9.98 -9.64
N ARG A 443 21.27 11.25 -10.02
CA ARG A 443 22.23 12.17 -9.41
C ARG A 443 21.53 13.46 -9.01
N LYS A 444 21.92 14.06 -7.90
CA LYS A 444 21.42 15.38 -7.50
C LYS A 444 22.41 16.45 -7.93
N LEU A 445 21.92 17.44 -8.68
CA LEU A 445 22.71 18.57 -9.15
C LEU A 445 21.99 19.88 -8.86
N GLY A 446 22.75 20.92 -8.53
CA GLY A 446 22.22 22.27 -8.35
C GLY A 446 22.03 22.97 -9.70
N PHE A 447 20.79 23.34 -10.01
CA PHE A 447 20.40 24.08 -11.21
C PHE A 447 19.73 25.40 -10.85
N SER A 448 19.79 26.38 -11.75
CA SER A 448 18.83 27.48 -11.75
C SER A 448 17.70 27.07 -12.68
N ALA A 449 16.50 26.85 -12.14
CA ALA A 449 15.32 26.53 -12.92
C ALA A 449 14.32 27.68 -12.78
N PHE A 450 13.93 28.29 -13.90
CA PHE A 450 13.02 29.45 -13.92
C PHE A 450 13.49 30.57 -12.97
N GLY A 451 14.80 30.82 -12.91
CA GLY A 451 15.41 31.90 -12.12
C GLY A 451 15.58 31.62 -10.63
N THR A 452 15.23 30.42 -10.11
CA THR A 452 15.51 30.04 -8.72
C THR A 452 16.54 28.90 -8.63
N PRO A 453 17.57 29.01 -7.77
CA PRO A 453 18.48 27.91 -7.48
C PRO A 453 17.76 26.77 -6.77
N ARG A 454 17.86 25.56 -7.29
CA ARG A 454 17.23 24.34 -6.75
C ARG A 454 18.12 23.12 -6.99
N GLU A 455 18.06 22.15 -6.09
CA GLU A 455 18.66 20.84 -6.31
C GLU A 455 17.67 19.97 -7.09
N LEU A 456 18.02 19.52 -8.28
CA LEU A 456 17.17 18.65 -9.11
C LEU A 456 17.79 17.26 -9.25
N GLU A 457 16.92 16.26 -9.37
CA GLU A 457 17.30 14.91 -9.71
C GLU A 457 17.50 14.80 -11.23
N VAL A 458 18.74 14.50 -11.63
CA VAL A 458 19.10 14.13 -12.99
C VAL A 458 19.08 12.61 -13.07
N GLU A 459 18.14 12.11 -13.85
CA GLU A 459 17.98 10.69 -14.11
C GLU A 459 18.73 10.33 -15.39
N THR A 460 19.60 9.33 -15.35
CA THR A 460 20.12 8.70 -16.59
C THR A 460 19.15 7.59 -16.98
N ILE A 461 18.54 7.73 -18.15
CA ILE A 461 17.62 6.75 -18.73
C ILE A 461 18.26 6.13 -19.97
N ALA A 462 18.02 4.84 -20.20
CA ALA A 462 18.46 4.19 -21.43
C ALA A 462 17.39 3.30 -22.02
N ASN A 463 17.50 3.08 -23.33
CA ASN A 463 16.65 2.14 -24.04
C ASN A 463 17.34 0.81 -24.37
N ASN A 464 16.56 -0.17 -24.80
CA ASN A 464 17.03 -1.50 -25.21
C ASN A 464 18.05 -1.46 -26.37
N SER A 465 18.08 -0.38 -27.15
CA SER A 465 19.02 -0.16 -28.26
C SER A 465 20.36 0.42 -27.82
N GLY A 466 20.55 0.73 -26.53
CA GLY A 466 21.79 1.29 -25.99
C GLY A 466 21.89 2.82 -26.09
N VAL A 467 20.82 3.52 -26.47
CA VAL A 467 20.76 4.99 -26.41
C VAL A 467 20.55 5.40 -24.96
N SER A 468 21.36 6.34 -24.48
CA SER A 468 21.27 6.89 -23.12
C SER A 468 21.00 8.38 -23.17
N LEU A 469 20.02 8.82 -22.38
CA LEU A 469 19.64 10.22 -22.19
C LEU A 469 19.76 10.60 -20.71
N GLU A 470 20.01 11.87 -20.45
CA GLU A 470 19.85 12.47 -19.14
C GLU A 470 18.55 13.24 -19.12
N ALA A 471 17.72 13.00 -18.11
CA ALA A 471 16.40 13.60 -17.97
C ALA A 471 16.23 14.32 -16.64
N VAL A 472 15.47 15.41 -16.67
CA VAL A 472 15.09 16.20 -15.49
C VAL A 472 13.59 16.41 -15.52
N THR A 473 12.93 16.17 -14.39
CA THR A 473 11.49 16.38 -14.22
C THR A 473 11.24 17.50 -13.23
N LEU A 474 10.42 18.48 -13.62
CA LEU A 474 9.99 19.59 -12.78
C LEU A 474 8.47 19.63 -12.74
N TYR A 475 7.90 19.86 -11.56
CA TYR A 475 6.47 20.00 -11.37
C TYR A 475 6.12 21.46 -11.09
N TRP A 476 4.91 21.87 -11.41
CA TRP A 476 4.42 23.19 -11.04
C TRP A 476 2.94 23.15 -10.63
N LEU A 477 2.59 24.04 -9.71
CA LEU A 477 1.22 24.30 -9.26
C LEU A 477 1.02 25.82 -9.25
N ASP A 478 0.03 26.30 -9.98
CA ASP A 478 -0.18 27.71 -10.27
C ASP A 478 1.12 28.41 -10.68
N ASP A 479 1.69 29.30 -9.87
CA ASP A 479 2.94 30.02 -10.14
C ASP A 479 4.18 29.42 -9.46
N GLU A 480 4.01 28.36 -8.68
CA GLU A 480 5.08 27.72 -7.92
C GLU A 480 5.66 26.49 -8.64
N ILE A 481 6.98 26.35 -8.61
CA ILE A 481 7.71 25.20 -9.17
C ILE A 481 8.23 24.32 -8.05
N PHE A 482 8.25 23.02 -8.29
CA PHE A 482 8.72 22.00 -7.39
C PHE A 482 9.71 21.07 -8.09
N ALA A 483 10.82 20.79 -7.40
CA ALA A 483 11.87 19.89 -7.87
C ALA A 483 11.57 18.42 -7.54
N ASP A 484 10.81 18.19 -6.47
CA ASP A 484 10.48 16.88 -5.96
C ASP A 484 8.96 16.69 -5.91
N PRO A 485 8.46 15.49 -6.21
CA PRO A 485 7.02 15.22 -6.21
C PRO A 485 6.41 15.32 -4.81
N VAL A 486 7.20 15.10 -3.75
CA VAL A 486 6.70 15.09 -2.37
C VAL A 486 6.31 16.49 -1.91
N SER A 487 7.17 17.49 -2.11
CA SER A 487 6.90 18.89 -1.76
C SER A 487 5.73 19.44 -2.56
N MET A 488 5.65 19.10 -3.85
CA MET A 488 4.50 19.44 -4.70
C MET A 488 3.20 18.84 -4.14
N LYS A 489 3.20 17.53 -3.85
CA LYS A 489 2.03 16.84 -3.29
C LYS A 489 1.62 17.39 -1.92
N LEU A 490 2.57 17.83 -1.08
CA LEU A 490 2.28 18.50 0.19
C LEU A 490 1.60 19.87 -0.02
N SER A 491 2.09 20.68 -0.97
CA SER A 491 1.47 21.95 -1.32
C SER A 491 0.07 21.74 -1.91
N GLN A 492 -0.06 20.82 -2.87
CA GLN A 492 -1.34 20.38 -3.44
C GLN A 492 -2.33 19.95 -2.36
N THR A 493 -1.89 19.12 -1.40
CA THR A 493 -2.73 18.64 -0.30
C THR A 493 -3.29 19.80 0.48
N ARG A 494 -2.46 20.78 0.85
CA ARG A 494 -2.88 21.97 1.58
C ARG A 494 -3.92 22.77 0.79
N LEU A 495 -3.64 23.07 -0.48
CA LEU A 495 -4.52 23.88 -1.33
C LEU A 495 -5.87 23.19 -1.53
N ARG A 496 -5.88 21.90 -1.88
CA ARG A 496 -7.12 21.13 -2.10
C ARG A 496 -7.93 20.94 -0.83
N LEU A 497 -7.28 20.78 0.34
CA LEU A 497 -7.98 20.75 1.62
C LEU A 497 -8.62 22.09 1.97
N LEU A 498 -8.10 23.22 1.49
CA LEU A 498 -8.70 24.54 1.66
C LEU A 498 -9.81 24.83 0.62
N GLY A 499 -10.06 23.91 -0.32
CA GLY A 499 -11.02 24.08 -1.41
C GLY A 499 -10.46 24.85 -2.62
N GLU A 500 -9.16 25.11 -2.64
CA GLU A 500 -8.46 25.66 -3.79
C GLU A 500 -8.24 24.56 -4.84
N ARG A 501 -8.16 24.98 -6.11
CA ARG A 501 -8.12 24.08 -7.28
C ARG A 501 -6.98 24.53 -8.18
N PRO A 502 -5.73 24.37 -7.73
CA PRO A 502 -4.57 24.84 -8.47
C PRO A 502 -4.52 24.12 -9.81
N ARG A 503 -4.26 24.88 -10.88
CA ARG A 503 -3.81 24.28 -12.14
C ARG A 503 -2.37 23.83 -11.94
N GLY A 504 -1.92 22.87 -12.73
CA GLY A 504 -0.56 22.39 -12.57
C GLY A 504 -0.06 21.64 -13.79
N GLY A 505 1.17 21.17 -13.69
CA GLY A 505 1.80 20.48 -14.79
C GLY A 505 3.17 19.96 -14.49
N VAL A 506 3.75 19.35 -15.53
CA VAL A 506 5.07 18.76 -15.48
C VAL A 506 5.86 19.16 -16.71
N PHE A 507 7.12 19.54 -16.49
CA PHE A 507 8.15 19.69 -17.51
C PHE A 507 9.07 18.49 -17.42
N ILE A 508 9.22 17.74 -18.51
CA ILE A 508 10.18 16.63 -18.59
C ILE A 508 11.15 16.95 -19.73
N LEU A 509 12.39 17.24 -19.35
CA LEU A 509 13.47 17.59 -20.26
C LEU A 509 14.39 16.38 -20.41
N ALA A 510 14.87 16.11 -21.63
CA ALA A 510 15.92 15.12 -21.85
C ALA A 510 16.94 15.58 -22.89
N ALA A 511 18.20 15.17 -22.71
CA ALA A 511 19.30 15.43 -23.63
C ALA A 511 20.22 14.21 -23.74
N PRO A 512 20.95 14.02 -24.86
CA PRO A 512 21.89 12.92 -25.02
C PRO A 512 22.96 12.85 -23.92
N ALA A 513 23.20 11.66 -23.37
CA ALA A 513 24.19 11.42 -22.32
C ALA A 513 25.62 11.21 -22.88
N ALA A 514 26.07 12.05 -23.83
CA ALA A 514 27.40 11.94 -24.42
C ALA A 514 28.47 12.43 -23.41
N ASN A 515 29.11 11.54 -22.66
CA ASN A 515 29.82 11.84 -21.42
C ASN A 515 28.85 12.37 -20.34
N SER A 516 28.94 11.88 -19.10
CA SER A 516 27.96 12.06 -18.00
C SER A 516 27.68 13.51 -17.54
N LEU A 517 28.17 14.51 -18.27
CA LEU A 517 28.01 15.93 -17.99
C LEU A 517 27.50 16.75 -19.18
N ASP A 518 27.44 16.24 -20.43
CA ASP A 518 27.05 17.08 -21.57
C ASP A 518 25.53 17.29 -21.62
N GLY A 519 24.74 16.25 -21.34
CA GLY A 519 23.28 16.33 -21.30
C GLY A 519 22.76 17.26 -20.19
N ALA A 520 23.20 17.03 -18.95
CA ALA A 520 22.84 17.83 -17.79
C ALA A 520 23.27 19.30 -17.93
N ARG A 521 24.41 19.58 -18.57
CA ARG A 521 24.85 20.96 -18.87
C ARG A 521 23.95 21.64 -19.90
N ALA A 522 23.54 20.94 -20.96
CA ALA A 522 22.60 21.47 -21.93
C ALA A 522 21.23 21.78 -21.29
N ILE A 523 20.72 20.86 -20.46
CA ILE A 523 19.49 21.06 -19.68
C ILE A 523 19.62 22.26 -18.73
N GLN A 524 20.73 22.37 -17.99
CA GLN A 524 21.01 23.49 -17.09
C GLN A 524 20.99 24.84 -17.81
N SER A 525 21.65 24.91 -18.97
CA SER A 525 21.70 26.13 -19.77
C SER A 525 20.30 26.51 -20.25
N LEU A 526 19.54 25.56 -20.80
CA LEU A 526 18.16 25.83 -21.21
C LEU A 526 17.30 26.32 -20.04
N LEU A 527 17.33 25.63 -18.89
CA LEU A 527 16.56 26.02 -17.70
C LEU A 527 16.94 27.38 -17.10
N SER A 528 18.14 27.88 -17.40
CA SER A 528 18.59 29.22 -17.01
C SER A 528 18.13 30.30 -17.98
N ASP A 529 17.91 29.95 -19.24
CA ASP A 529 17.56 30.87 -20.34
C ASP A 529 16.06 30.93 -20.67
N ILE A 530 15.25 30.04 -20.07
CA ILE A 530 13.79 30.03 -20.24
C ILE A 530 13.13 31.26 -19.60
N GLU A 531 12.01 31.68 -20.20
CA GLU A 531 11.14 32.71 -19.63
C GLU A 531 10.61 32.29 -18.24
N PRO A 532 10.28 33.25 -17.35
CA PRO A 532 9.65 32.93 -16.06
C PRO A 532 8.32 32.19 -16.23
N LEU A 533 8.01 31.28 -15.30
CA LEU A 533 6.77 30.48 -15.37
C LEU A 533 5.52 31.37 -15.45
N SER A 534 5.47 32.44 -14.67
CA SER A 534 4.35 33.40 -14.68
C SER A 534 4.15 34.06 -16.03
N ALA A 535 5.23 34.33 -16.79
CA ALA A 535 5.14 34.89 -18.13
C ALA A 535 4.57 33.87 -19.14
N TRP A 536 4.99 32.61 -19.05
CA TRP A 536 4.44 31.52 -19.87
C TRP A 536 2.95 31.29 -19.59
N LEU A 537 2.56 31.25 -18.31
CA LEU A 537 1.16 31.09 -17.88
C LEU A 537 0.28 32.27 -18.32
N ALA A 538 0.78 33.51 -18.24
CA ALA A 538 0.05 34.68 -18.74
C ALA A 538 -0.27 34.59 -20.24
N ARG A 539 0.62 33.98 -21.05
CA ARG A 539 0.36 33.74 -22.49
C ARG A 539 -0.70 32.67 -22.74
N ILE A 540 -0.88 31.73 -21.81
CA ILE A 540 -1.97 30.75 -21.83
C ILE A 540 -3.28 31.46 -21.51
N ASP A 541 -3.31 32.25 -20.43
CA ASP A 541 -4.50 32.95 -19.95
C ASP A 541 -5.05 33.96 -20.98
N ALA A 542 -4.16 34.74 -21.59
CA ALA A 542 -4.52 35.71 -22.63
C ALA A 542 -5.21 35.08 -23.87
N ARG A 543 -5.08 33.76 -24.06
CA ARG A 543 -5.69 33.02 -25.17
C ARG A 543 -6.91 32.19 -24.77
N ILE A 544 -7.20 32.08 -23.47
CA ILE A 544 -8.46 31.48 -22.98
C ILE A 544 -9.60 32.51 -23.07
N GLU A 545 -9.27 33.80 -22.89
CA GLU A 545 -10.23 34.92 -22.95
C GLU A 545 -10.56 35.39 -24.38
N SER A 546 -9.78 34.97 -25.38
CA SER A 546 -9.98 35.23 -26.82
C SER A 546 -10.70 34.08 -27.51
#